data_AF-A0A2V9IJB7-F1
#
_entry.id   AF-A0A2V9IJB7-F1
#
_cell.length_a   1.000
_cell.length_b   1.000
_cell.length_c   1.000
_cell.angle_alpha   90.00
_cell.angle_beta   90.00
_cell.angle_gamma   90.00
#
_symmetry.space_group_name_H-M   'P 1'
#
loop_
_entity.id
_entity.type
_entity.pdbx_description
1 polymer ?
#
loop_
_entity_poly.entity_id
_entity_poly.type
_entity_poly.pdbx_seq_one_letter_code
_entity_poly.pdbx_strand_id
1 'polypeptide(L)'
;MLPFEDIGEFIYDNYIRPARENGEKAVTVDVREVCQALNHAHTADLVRSVLGSMKFRNIYSLPLAATGGPPDGPPTTYTFKTALSKAASATPLSCRKENKENEDEMTPAPTS
;
A
#
# COMPACT_ATOMS: atom_id res chain seq x y z
N MET A 1 25.00 -0.46 12.63
CA MET A 1 23.74 0.26 12.37
C MET A 1 23.08 -0.38 11.18
N LEU A 2 21.79 -0.70 11.26
CA LEU A 2 21.09 -1.40 10.19
C LEU A 2 20.66 -0.35 9.15
N PRO A 3 21.13 -0.44 7.89
CA PRO A 3 20.78 0.53 6.84
C PRO A 3 19.27 0.59 6.56
N PHE A 4 18.52 -0.39 7.06
CA PHE A 4 17.07 -0.50 6.97
C PHE A 4 16.32 0.58 7.74
N GLU A 5 16.81 0.98 8.91
CA GLU A 5 16.18 2.01 9.74
C GLU A 5 16.43 3.40 9.17
N ASP A 6 17.67 3.69 8.74
CA ASP A 6 18.05 4.96 8.11
C ASP A 6 17.25 5.24 6.83
N ILE A 7 17.13 4.25 5.92
CA ILE A 7 16.37 4.39 4.68
C ILE A 7 14.88 4.61 4.99
N GLY A 8 14.33 3.88 5.96
CA GLY A 8 12.94 4.01 6.36
C GLY A 8 12.63 5.40 6.94
N GLU A 9 13.48 5.89 7.84
CA GLU A 9 13.34 7.21 8.43
C GLU A 9 13.46 8.31 7.38
N PHE A 10 14.43 8.21 6.47
CA PHE A 10 14.60 9.15 5.37
C PHE A 10 13.36 9.24 4.48
N ILE A 11 12.80 8.10 4.06
CA ILE A 11 11.59 8.03 3.24
C ILE A 11 10.41 8.65 4.00
N TYR A 12 10.28 8.34 5.29
CA TYR A 12 9.21 8.88 6.11
C TYR A 12 9.29 10.41 6.21
N ASP A 13 10.47 10.96 6.52
CA ASP A 13 10.66 12.39 6.74
C ASP A 13 10.49 13.21 5.46
N ASN A 14 11.00 12.72 4.32
CA ASN A 14 11.01 13.48 3.06
C ASN A 14 9.77 13.28 2.19
N TYR A 15 9.09 12.13 2.27
CA TYR A 15 7.96 11.81 1.39
C TYR A 15 6.65 11.68 2.13
N ILE A 16 6.64 10.90 3.21
CA ILE A 16 5.41 10.52 3.91
C ILE A 16 4.89 11.65 4.79
N ARG A 17 5.77 12.26 5.59
CA ARG A 17 5.44 13.38 6.50
C ARG A 17 4.86 14.58 5.73
N PRO A 18 5.52 15.13 4.70
CA PRO A 18 4.96 16.28 3.98
C PRO A 18 3.63 15.94 3.29
N ALA A 19 3.49 14.74 2.72
CA ALA A 19 2.22 14.31 2.14
C ALA A 19 1.09 14.23 3.18
N ARG A 20 1.40 13.81 4.42
CA ARG A 20 0.44 13.83 5.54
C ARG A 20 0.08 15.26 5.96
N GLU A 21 1.07 16.15 6.05
CA GLU A 21 0.87 17.55 6.42
C GLU A 21 0.03 18.31 5.38
N ASN A 22 0.25 17.99 4.09
CA ASN A 22 -0.57 18.50 2.98
C ASN A 22 -1.98 17.89 2.91
N GLY A 23 -2.29 16.87 3.72
CA GLY A 23 -3.58 16.18 3.68
C GLY A 23 -3.77 15.29 2.45
N GLU A 24 -2.68 14.86 1.80
CA GLU A 24 -2.74 13.89 0.72
C GLU A 24 -3.26 12.55 1.23
N LYS A 25 -4.06 11.86 0.42
CA LYS A 25 -4.66 10.57 0.79
C LYS A 25 -3.74 9.38 0.49
N ALA A 26 -2.86 9.55 -0.47
CA ALA A 26 -1.85 8.57 -0.85
C ALA A 26 -0.59 9.29 -1.35
N VAL A 27 0.55 8.64 -1.16
CA VAL A 27 1.86 9.10 -1.62
C VAL A 27 2.49 8.02 -2.47
N THR A 28 3.04 8.39 -3.63
CA THR A 28 3.76 7.47 -4.50
C THR A 28 5.25 7.75 -4.37
N VAL A 29 6.01 6.73 -3.99
CA VAL A 29 7.46 6.78 -3.81
C VAL A 29 8.12 6.00 -4.94
N ASP A 30 9.02 6.64 -5.68
CA ASP A 30 9.82 6.00 -6.73
C ASP A 30 11.17 5.52 -6.18
N VAL A 31 11.52 4.26 -6.49
CA VAL A 31 12.75 3.61 -6.01
C VAL A 31 14.00 4.30 -6.56
N ARG A 32 13.99 4.73 -7.82
CA ARG A 32 15.13 5.41 -8.43
C ARG A 32 15.31 6.80 -7.82
N GLU A 33 14.22 7.51 -7.57
CA GLU A 33 14.27 8.83 -6.94
C GLU A 33 14.84 8.75 -5.52
N VAL A 34 14.38 7.81 -4.70
CA VAL A 34 14.92 7.59 -3.34
C VAL A 34 16.41 7.22 -3.40
N CYS A 35 16.82 6.39 -4.36
CA CYS A 35 18.23 6.03 -4.56
C CYS A 35 19.09 7.25 -4.92
N GLN A 36 18.59 8.14 -5.77
CA GLN A 36 19.26 9.40 -6.11
C GLN A 36 19.32 10.35 -4.91
N ALA A 37 18.23 10.48 -4.15
CA ALA A 37 18.16 11.33 -2.97
C ALA A 37 19.14 10.87 -1.88
N LEU A 38 19.40 9.56 -1.79
CA LEU A 38 20.41 8.96 -0.91
C LEU A 38 21.82 8.96 -1.51
N ASN A 39 22.09 9.75 -2.56
CA ASN A 39 23.39 9.86 -3.24
C ASN A 39 23.97 8.50 -3.69
N HIS A 40 23.12 7.55 -4.12
CA HIS A 40 23.54 6.20 -4.49
C HIS A 40 24.26 5.42 -3.37
N ALA A 41 24.16 5.84 -2.11
CA ALA A 41 24.72 5.11 -0.98
C ALA A 41 24.10 3.71 -0.81
N HIS A 42 22.91 3.50 -1.37
CA HIS A 42 22.15 2.28 -1.28
C HIS A 42 21.71 1.76 -2.65
N THR A 43 21.60 0.44 -2.79
CA THR A 43 21.14 -0.19 -4.03
C THR A 43 19.61 -0.11 -4.15
N ALA A 44 19.11 -0.08 -5.39
CA ALA A 44 17.67 -0.08 -5.66
C ALA A 44 16.96 -1.29 -5.03
N ASP A 45 17.61 -2.45 -4.98
CA ASP A 45 17.04 -3.66 -4.35
C ASP A 45 16.92 -3.55 -2.83
N LEU A 46 17.82 -2.82 -2.18
CA LEU A 46 17.70 -2.54 -0.74
C LEU A 46 16.50 -1.62 -0.48
N VAL A 47 16.37 -0.55 -1.26
CA VAL A 47 15.22 0.38 -1.17
C VAL A 47 13.90 -0.34 -1.41
N ARG A 48 13.83 -1.20 -2.44
CA ARG A 48 12.66 -2.07 -2.69
C ARG A 48 12.36 -2.97 -1.50
N SER A 49 13.39 -3.59 -0.93
CA SER A 49 13.25 -4.45 0.24
C SER A 49 12.68 -3.68 1.43
N VAL A 50 13.11 -2.44 1.65
CA VAL A 50 12.60 -1.56 2.72
C VAL A 50 11.14 -1.19 2.47
N LEU A 51 10.81 -0.68 1.29
CA LEU A 51 9.45 -0.26 0.91
C LEU A 51 8.45 -1.42 0.92
N GLY A 52 8.88 -2.60 0.47
CA GLY A 52 8.08 -3.82 0.51
C GLY A 52 8.01 -4.49 1.88
N SER A 53 8.92 -4.16 2.80
CA SER A 53 8.99 -4.81 4.11
C SER A 53 7.75 -4.54 4.94
N MET A 54 7.27 -5.59 5.61
CA MET A 54 6.18 -5.45 6.56
C MET A 54 6.60 -4.66 7.80
N LYS A 55 7.89 -4.70 8.17
CA LYS A 55 8.43 -3.93 9.32
C LYS A 55 8.25 -2.43 9.09
N PHE A 56 8.67 -1.92 7.94
CA PHE A 56 8.52 -0.51 7.58
C PHE A 56 7.05 -0.06 7.60
N ARG A 57 6.17 -0.84 6.95
CA ARG A 57 4.73 -0.56 6.89
C ARG A 57 4.07 -0.54 8.26
N ASN A 58 4.49 -1.43 9.17
CA ASN A 58 3.94 -1.51 10.52
C ASN A 58 4.43 -0.35 11.41
N ILE A 59 5.73 -0.04 11.37
CA ILE A 59 6.33 1.06 12.16
C ILE A 59 5.65 2.39 11.86
N TYR A 60 5.44 2.71 10.57
CA TYR A 60 4.90 4.01 10.16
C TYR A 60 3.38 4.00 9.91
N SER A 61 2.72 2.85 10.12
CA SER A 61 1.30 2.62 9.80
C SER A 61 0.97 3.07 8.37
N LEU A 62 1.69 2.49 7.41
CA LEU A 62 1.58 2.79 5.98
C LEU A 62 1.02 1.59 5.21
N PRO A 63 -0.30 1.54 4.97
CA PRO A 63 -0.90 0.54 4.10
C PRO A 63 -0.38 0.73 2.68
N LEU A 64 0.16 -0.34 2.09
CA LEU A 64 0.50 -0.35 0.68
C LEU A 64 -0.79 -0.35 -0.13
N ALA A 65 -0.98 0.67 -0.97
CA ALA A 65 -2.14 0.79 -1.85
C ALA A 65 -1.90 0.08 -3.18
N ALA A 66 -0.74 0.31 -3.78
CA ALA A 66 -0.37 -0.24 -5.08
C ALA A 66 1.15 -0.27 -5.24
N THR A 67 1.61 -1.11 -6.15
CA THR A 67 2.99 -1.12 -6.65
C THR A 67 2.96 -1.00 -8.16
N GLY A 68 3.78 -0.13 -8.72
CA GLY A 68 3.93 0.05 -10.17
C GLY A 68 5.28 -0.45 -10.64
N GLY A 69 5.34 -0.87 -11.90
CA GLY A 69 6.56 -1.36 -12.54
C GLY A 69 6.26 -2.16 -13.81
N PRO A 70 7.31 -2.58 -14.54
CA PRO A 70 7.18 -3.48 -15.67
C PRO A 70 6.54 -4.82 -15.25
N PRO A 71 5.72 -5.45 -16.11
CA PRO A 71 4.95 -6.66 -15.77
C PRO A 71 5.84 -7.86 -15.37
N ASP A 72 7.03 -7.96 -15.98
CA ASP A 72 8.00 -9.03 -15.73
C ASP A 72 9.17 -8.60 -14.83
N GLY A 73 9.10 -7.41 -14.22
CA GLY A 73 10.21 -6.86 -13.46
C GLY A 73 9.86 -6.42 -12.04
N PRO A 74 10.89 -6.13 -11.24
CA PRO A 74 10.68 -5.67 -9.87
C PRO A 74 9.97 -4.31 -9.87
N PRO A 75 9.10 -4.05 -8.88
CA PRO A 75 8.39 -2.80 -8.76
C PRO A 75 9.37 -1.62 -8.67
N THR A 76 9.06 -0.56 -9.41
CA THR A 76 9.81 0.69 -9.46
C THR A 76 9.15 1.77 -8.62
N THR A 77 7.83 1.68 -8.40
CA THR A 77 7.07 2.64 -7.59
C THR A 77 6.22 1.92 -6.55
N TYR A 78 6.07 2.56 -5.39
CA TYR A 78 5.24 2.08 -4.28
C TYR A 78 4.31 3.19 -3.83
N THR A 79 3.01 2.96 -3.91
CA THR A 79 1.99 3.90 -3.47
C THR A 79 1.48 3.49 -2.10
N PHE A 80 1.61 4.35 -1.10
CA PHE A 80 1.15 4.14 0.28
C PHE A 80 -0.02 5.06 0.60
N LYS A 81 -0.94 4.61 1.45
CA LYS A 81 -2.01 5.45 1.99
C LYS A 81 -1.47 6.28 3.14
N THR A 82 -1.63 7.60 3.06
CA THR A 82 -1.15 8.57 4.06
C THR A 82 -2.25 9.02 5.00
N ALA A 83 -3.52 8.88 4.60
CA ALA A 83 -4.65 9.16 5.46
C ALA A 83 -4.68 8.16 6.63
N LEU A 84 -4.25 8.59 7.81
CA LEU A 84 -4.74 8.02 9.06
C LEU A 84 -6.23 8.33 9.10
N SER A 85 -7.06 7.36 8.73
CA SER A 85 -8.48 7.44 8.98
C SER A 85 -8.69 7.61 10.48
N LYS A 86 -8.89 8.85 10.91
CA LYS A 86 -9.38 9.19 12.26
C LYS A 86 -10.85 8.82 12.32
N ALA A 87 -11.13 7.51 12.27
CA ALA A 87 -12.39 6.76 12.41
C ALA A 87 -12.19 5.46 11.59
N ALA A 88 -12.33 4.22 12.07
CA ALA A 88 -13.01 3.73 13.26
C ALA A 88 -12.31 2.48 13.81
N SER A 89 -12.35 2.40 15.14
CA SER A 89 -12.41 1.20 15.97
C SER A 89 -12.86 -0.10 15.30
N ALA A 90 -12.19 -1.19 15.70
CA ALA A 90 -12.71 -2.57 15.83
C ALA A 90 -13.46 -3.16 14.63
N THR A 91 -12.93 -4.23 14.03
CA THR A 91 -13.51 -5.60 14.01
C THR A 91 -12.63 -6.46 13.07
N PRO A 92 -12.22 -7.69 13.46
CA PRO A 92 -11.55 -8.60 12.54
C PRO A 92 -12.52 -9.18 11.51
N LEU A 93 -11.95 -9.54 10.36
CA LEU A 93 -12.48 -10.40 9.30
C LEU A 93 -13.74 -11.22 9.64
N SER A 94 -14.79 -11.08 8.82
CA SER A 94 -15.39 -12.26 8.21
C SER A 94 -15.93 -11.95 6.82
N CYS A 95 -15.72 -12.92 5.93
CA CYS A 95 -15.81 -12.87 4.49
C CYS A 95 -17.21 -12.51 3.99
N ARG A 96 -17.31 -11.43 3.20
CA ARG A 96 -18.49 -11.17 2.37
C ARG A 96 -18.28 -11.89 1.03
N LYS A 97 -18.86 -13.09 0.91
CA LYS A 97 -19.01 -13.78 -0.37
C LYS A 97 -20.26 -13.22 -1.03
N GLU A 98 -20.08 -12.44 -2.08
CA GLU A 98 -21.15 -11.93 -2.93
C GLU A 98 -21.41 -12.98 -4.01
N ASN A 99 -22.55 -13.67 -3.95
CA ASN A 99 -23.10 -14.38 -5.10
C ASN A 99 -24.44 -13.75 -5.45
N LYS A 100 -24.44 -13.05 -6.58
CA LYS A 100 -25.59 -12.53 -7.29
C LYS A 100 -26.01 -13.60 -8.29
N GLU A 101 -27.17 -14.23 -8.07
CA GLU A 101 -27.87 -14.94 -9.14
C GLU A 101 -29.18 -14.20 -9.40
N ASN A 102 -29.27 -13.75 -10.64
CA ASN A 102 -30.32 -12.95 -11.21
C ASN A 102 -31.62 -13.77 -11.34
N GLU A 103 -32.70 -13.03 -11.18
CA GLU A 103 -34.10 -13.27 -11.50
C GLU A 103 -34.36 -14.19 -12.70
N ASP A 104 -35.27 -15.16 -12.53
CA ASP A 104 -36.24 -15.50 -13.58
C ASP A 104 -37.59 -15.78 -12.90
N GLU A 105 -38.54 -14.90 -13.21
CA GLU A 105 -39.94 -14.96 -12.86
C GLU A 105 -40.63 -16.10 -13.61
N MET A 106 -41.57 -16.80 -12.95
CA MET A 106 -42.89 -17.20 -13.48
C MET A 106 -43.35 -18.60 -13.00
N THR A 107 -44.18 -18.59 -11.95
CA THR A 107 -45.17 -19.62 -11.56
C THR A 107 -46.21 -19.93 -12.67
N PRO A 108 -47.11 -20.94 -12.57
CA PRO A 108 -47.37 -21.93 -11.50
C PRO A 108 -47.60 -23.41 -11.97
N ALA A 109 -47.93 -24.24 -10.98
CA ALA A 109 -48.22 -25.69 -10.96
C ALA A 109 -49.23 -26.27 -12.00
N PRO A 110 -49.31 -27.61 -12.06
CA PRO A 110 -50.61 -28.24 -11.85
C PRO A 110 -50.61 -29.41 -10.86
N THR A 111 -51.65 -29.45 -10.05
CA THR A 111 -52.18 -30.63 -9.36
C THR A 111 -52.89 -31.56 -10.35
N SER A 112 -52.52 -32.85 -10.35
CA SER A 112 -53.42 -34.00 -10.49
C SER A 112 -52.65 -35.28 -10.15
#